data_AF-A0A2P2LLZ9-F1
#
_entry.id   AF-A0A2P2LLZ9-F1
#
_cell.length_a   1.000
_cell.length_b   1.000
_cell.length_c   1.000
_cell.angle_alpha   90.00
_cell.angle_beta   90.00
_cell.angle_gamma   90.00
#
_symmetry.space_group_name_H-M   'P 1'
#
loop_
_entity.id
_entity.type
_entity.pdbx_description
1 polymer ?
#
loop_
_entity_poly.entity_id
_entity_poly.type
_entity_poly.pdbx_seq_one_letter_code
_entity_poly.pdbx_strand_id
1 'polypeptide(L)'
;MCQREFALKHLPDDPLFQLVSKLYEVVPPILTELGKVKNPWPNVDAHSGVLLNYYGLTEARYFTVLFGVSRSIGICSQLIWDRALGLPLERPKSVTMGWLENHCKKASSS
;
A
#
# COMPACT_ATOMS: atom_id res chain seq x y z
N MET A 1 5.77 -10.36 10.70
CA MET A 1 5.52 -9.87 9.32
C MET A 1 6.00 -10.98 8.41
N CYS A 2 5.12 -11.60 7.62
CA CYS A 2 5.40 -12.85 6.93
C CYS A 2 6.65 -12.82 6.04
N GLN A 3 6.91 -11.71 5.34
CA GLN A 3 8.09 -11.55 4.49
C GLN A 3 9.41 -11.50 5.27
N ARG A 4 9.40 -10.94 6.48
CA ARG A 4 10.55 -10.94 7.37
C ARG A 4 10.86 -12.35 7.87
N GLU A 5 9.83 -13.10 8.27
CA GLU A 5 9.98 -14.50 8.69
C GLU A 5 10.56 -15.37 7.56
N PHE A 6 10.11 -15.15 6.33
CA PHE A 6 10.68 -15.80 5.15
C PHE A 6 12.17 -15.45 4.98
N ALA A 7 12.52 -14.16 5.05
CA ALA A 7 13.90 -13.72 4.88
C ALA A 7 14.85 -14.26 5.95
N LEU A 8 14.42 -14.25 7.22
CA LEU A 8 15.18 -14.82 8.34
C LEU A 8 15.50 -16.30 8.14
N LYS A 9 14.62 -17.05 7.47
CA LYS A 9 14.81 -18.49 7.21
C LYS A 9 15.65 -18.77 5.96
N HIS A 10 15.54 -17.95 4.93
CA HIS A 10 16.01 -18.30 3.58
C HIS A 10 17.13 -17.42 3.04
N LEU A 11 17.32 -16.21 3.56
CA LEU A 11 18.36 -15.26 3.14
C LEU A 11 18.82 -14.34 4.30
N PRO A 12 19.14 -14.87 5.50
CA PRO A 12 19.51 -14.02 6.65
C PRO A 12 20.81 -13.24 6.44
N ASP A 13 21.70 -13.75 5.58
CA ASP A 13 23.02 -13.17 5.30
C ASP A 13 23.02 -12.18 4.13
N ASP A 14 21.88 -11.96 3.46
CA ASP A 14 21.79 -11.00 2.38
C ASP A 14 22.00 -9.56 2.89
N PRO A 15 22.96 -8.78 2.33
CA PRO A 15 23.26 -7.43 2.82
C PRO A 15 22.07 -6.46 2.73
N LEU A 16 21.22 -6.59 1.71
CA LEU A 16 20.05 -5.71 1.54
C LEU A 16 18.96 -6.07 2.55
N PHE A 17 18.72 -7.35 2.80
CA PHE A 17 17.84 -7.79 3.88
C PHE A 17 18.35 -7.33 5.25
N GLN A 18 19.64 -7.44 5.53
CA GLN A 18 20.20 -6.95 6.80
C GLN A 18 19.99 -5.45 6.98
N LEU A 19 20.11 -4.66 5.90
CA LEU A 19 19.78 -3.23 5.93
C LEU A 19 18.29 -3.01 6.26
N VAL A 20 17.38 -3.72 5.59
CA VAL A 20 15.93 -3.66 5.87
C VAL A 20 15.62 -4.07 7.32
N SER A 21 16.27 -5.12 7.84
CA SER A 21 16.08 -5.56 9.23
C SER A 21 16.58 -4.52 10.24
N LYS A 22 17.72 -3.88 10.00
CA LYS A 22 18.21 -2.77 10.84
C LYS A 22 17.27 -1.58 10.81
N LEU A 23 16.74 -1.21 9.64
CA LEU A 23 15.76 -0.13 9.52
C LEU A 23 14.48 -0.44 10.31
N TYR A 24 14.02 -1.69 10.32
CA TYR A 24 12.85 -2.12 11.09
C TYR A 24 13.02 -1.88 12.60
N GLU A 25 14.24 -2.00 13.13
CA GLU A 25 14.54 -1.80 14.56
C GLU A 25 14.81 -0.33 14.90
N VAL A 26 15.53 0.38 14.03
CA VAL A 26 16.04 1.73 14.32
C VAL A 26 15.05 2.84 13.94
N VAL A 27 14.33 2.70 12.83
CA VAL A 27 13.50 3.79 12.28
C VAL A 27 12.25 4.08 13.13
N PRO A 28 11.46 3.07 13.58
CA PRO A 28 10.21 3.36 14.29
C PRO A 28 10.40 4.20 15.57
N PRO A 29 11.37 3.92 16.45
CA PRO A 29 11.62 4.74 17.65
C PRO A 29 11.96 6.20 17.31
N ILE A 30 12.82 6.43 16.30
CA ILE A 30 13.19 7.79 15.85
C ILE A 30 11.95 8.54 15.35
N LEU A 31 11.14 7.87 14.53
CA LEU A 31 9.91 8.46 14.00
C LEU A 31 8.90 8.80 15.11
N THR A 32 8.80 7.96 16.13
CA THR A 32 7.97 8.23 17.31
C THR A 32 8.48 9.46 18.08
N GLU A 33 9.78 9.55 18.32
CA GLU A 33 10.39 10.68 19.04
C GLU A 33 10.20 12.02 18.31
N LEU A 34 10.30 12.00 16.98
CA LEU A 34 10.08 13.20 16.15
C LEU A 34 8.63 13.72 16.21
N GLY A 35 7.65 12.87 16.54
CA GLY A 35 6.24 13.27 16.71
C GLY A 35 5.52 13.76 15.44
N LYS A 36 6.13 13.64 14.26
CA LYS A 36 5.58 14.13 12.97
C LYS A 36 4.77 13.09 12.20
N VAL A 37 4.91 11.81 12.56
CA VAL A 37 4.19 10.72 11.90
C VAL A 37 3.19 10.09 12.87
N LYS A 38 2.01 9.75 12.35
CA LYS A 38 0.94 9.14 13.17
C LYS A 38 1.21 7.67 13.50
N ASN A 39 1.77 6.93 12.55
CA ASN A 39 2.11 5.52 12.70
C ASN A 39 3.53 5.30 12.14
N PRO A 40 4.49 4.89 12.97
CA PRO A 40 5.90 4.78 12.59
C PRO A 40 6.27 3.43 11.96
N TRP A 41 5.32 2.50 11.81
CA TRP A 41 5.60 1.13 11.39
C TRP A 41 5.61 0.95 9.86
N PRO A 42 6.48 0.07 9.32
CA PRO A 42 6.56 -0.19 7.90
C PRO A 42 5.41 -1.06 7.39
N ASN A 43 5.18 -1.02 6.08
CA ASN A 43 4.20 -1.84 5.38
C ASN A 43 4.88 -2.93 4.51
N VAL A 44 4.09 -3.63 3.70
CA VAL A 44 4.55 -4.73 2.84
C VAL A 44 5.59 -4.31 1.79
N ASP A 45 5.52 -3.06 1.31
CA ASP A 45 6.37 -2.56 0.23
C ASP A 45 7.80 -2.26 0.70
N ALA A 46 7.98 -2.08 2.00
CA ALA A 46 9.30 -1.89 2.61
C ALA A 46 10.16 -3.17 2.60
N HIS A 47 9.57 -4.34 2.31
CA HIS A 47 10.24 -5.64 2.44
C HIS A 47 10.21 -6.49 1.16
N SER A 48 9.21 -6.34 0.30
CA SER A 48 9.02 -7.23 -0.85
C SER A 48 10.14 -7.12 -1.90
N GLY A 49 10.67 -5.91 -2.10
CA GLY A 49 11.73 -5.66 -3.09
C GLY A 49 13.03 -6.42 -2.84
N VAL A 50 13.48 -6.51 -1.58
CA VAL A 50 14.74 -7.23 -1.26
C VAL A 50 14.62 -8.73 -1.48
N LEU A 51 13.43 -9.30 -1.27
CA LEU A 51 13.16 -10.71 -1.57
C LEU A 51 13.25 -10.98 -3.08
N LEU A 52 12.58 -10.16 -3.89
CA LEU A 52 12.58 -10.30 -5.34
C LEU A 52 14.00 -10.15 -5.91
N ASN A 53 14.71 -9.12 -5.44
CA ASN A 53 16.07 -8.84 -5.88
C ASN A 53 17.04 -9.99 -5.55
N TYR A 54 16.94 -10.57 -4.35
CA TYR A 54 17.80 -11.69 -3.93
C TYR A 54 17.69 -12.92 -4.85
N TYR A 55 16.47 -13.22 -5.31
CA TYR A 55 16.22 -14.36 -6.22
C TYR A 55 16.43 -14.02 -7.71
N GLY A 56 17.05 -12.88 -8.02
CA GLY A 56 17.42 -12.50 -9.39
C GLY A 56 16.35 -11.72 -10.17
N LEU A 57 15.23 -11.36 -9.55
CA LEU A 57 14.22 -10.49 -10.15
C LEU A 57 14.57 -9.04 -9.79
N THR A 58 15.49 -8.46 -10.55
CA THR A 58 16.14 -7.16 -10.23
C THR A 58 15.49 -5.97 -10.95
N GLU A 59 14.62 -6.22 -11.92
CA GLU A 59 13.97 -5.21 -12.75
C GLU A 59 12.84 -4.55 -11.98
N ALA A 60 13.15 -3.63 -11.05
CA ALA A 60 12.17 -2.99 -10.17
C ALA A 60 10.96 -2.36 -10.92
N ARG A 61 11.17 -1.89 -12.16
CA ARG A 61 10.09 -1.37 -13.02
C ARG A 61 9.03 -2.44 -13.37
N TYR A 62 9.36 -3.72 -13.27
CA TYR A 62 8.48 -4.86 -13.52
C TYR A 62 7.68 -5.29 -12.28
N PHE A 63 8.04 -4.85 -11.06
CA PHE A 63 7.41 -5.34 -9.83
C PHE A 63 5.91 -5.08 -9.76
N THR A 64 5.43 -3.98 -10.37
CA THR A 64 3.99 -3.68 -10.45
C THR A 64 3.22 -4.72 -11.24
N VAL A 65 3.85 -5.43 -12.19
CA VAL A 65 3.21 -6.55 -12.92
C VAL A 65 2.91 -7.70 -11.96
N LEU A 66 3.86 -8.06 -11.09
CA LEU A 66 3.66 -9.08 -10.05
C LEU A 66 2.54 -8.66 -9.09
N PHE A 67 2.49 -7.37 -8.73
CA PHE A 67 1.43 -6.84 -7.88
C PHE A 67 0.06 -6.96 -8.57
N GLY A 68 -0.05 -6.61 -9.85
CA GLY A 68 -1.30 -6.74 -10.62
C GLY A 68 -1.80 -8.19 -10.69
N VAL A 69 -0.90 -9.15 -10.95
CA VAL A 69 -1.23 -10.58 -10.96
C VAL A 69 -1.76 -11.03 -9.60
N SER A 70 -1.07 -10.70 -8.51
CA SER A 70 -1.52 -11.03 -7.15
C SER A 70 -2.87 -10.39 -6.81
N ARG A 71 -3.05 -9.10 -7.14
CA ARG A 71 -4.27 -8.35 -6.84
C ARG A 71 -5.50 -8.84 -7.60
N SER A 72 -5.30 -9.46 -8.77
CA SER A 72 -6.39 -10.03 -9.58
C SER A 72 -7.24 -11.04 -8.80
N ILE A 73 -6.65 -11.81 -7.89
CA ILE A 73 -7.35 -12.82 -7.09
C ILE A 73 -8.45 -12.16 -6.25
N GLY A 74 -8.12 -11.08 -5.53
CA GLY A 74 -9.07 -10.36 -4.68
C GLY A 74 -10.13 -9.60 -5.51
N ILE A 75 -9.69 -8.89 -6.55
CA ILE A 75 -10.60 -8.11 -7.41
C ILE A 75 -11.61 -9.03 -8.11
N CYS A 76 -11.15 -10.11 -8.76
CA CYS A 76 -12.04 -11.02 -9.47
C CYS A 76 -13.00 -11.74 -8.51
N SER A 77 -12.53 -12.10 -7.30
CA SER A 77 -13.40 -12.69 -6.27
C SER A 77 -14.52 -11.75 -5.87
N GLN A 78 -14.21 -10.47 -5.63
CA GLN A 78 -15.23 -9.47 -5.31
C GLN A 78 -16.16 -9.22 -6.49
N LEU A 79 -15.64 -9.15 -7.72
CA LEU A 79 -16.46 -8.96 -8.91
C LEU A 79 -17.49 -10.06 -9.13
N ILE A 80 -17.17 -11.31 -8.80
CA ILE A 80 -18.14 -12.42 -8.82
C ILE A 80 -19.29 -12.14 -7.86
N TRP A 81 -18.97 -11.75 -6.62
CA TRP A 81 -19.98 -11.41 -5.61
C TRP A 81 -20.80 -10.19 -5.95
N ASP A 82 -20.20 -9.17 -6.54
CA ASP A 82 -20.91 -7.98 -6.98
C ASP A 82 -22.00 -8.32 -8.02
N ARG A 83 -21.76 -9.33 -8.87
CA ARG A 83 -22.77 -9.84 -9.82
C ARG A 83 -23.79 -10.72 -9.12
N ALA A 84 -23.35 -11.63 -8.24
CA ALA A 84 -24.24 -12.50 -7.48
C ALA A 84 -25.25 -11.71 -6.62
N LEU A 85 -24.83 -10.57 -6.07
CA LEU A 85 -25.65 -9.67 -5.26
C LEU A 85 -26.41 -8.62 -6.09
N GLY A 86 -26.21 -8.57 -7.41
CA GLY A 86 -26.86 -7.60 -8.28
C GLY A 86 -26.54 -6.14 -7.95
N LEU A 87 -25.30 -5.84 -7.53
CA LEU A 87 -24.91 -4.47 -7.18
C LEU A 87 -25.06 -3.51 -8.38
N PRO A 88 -25.64 -2.31 -8.19
CA PRO A 88 -25.94 -1.36 -9.26
C PRO A 88 -24.68 -0.66 -9.78
N LEU A 89 -24.86 0.14 -10.85
CA LEU A 89 -23.82 1.02 -11.37
C LEU A 89 -23.38 2.05 -10.31
N GLU A 90 -22.09 2.10 -10.02
CA GLU A 90 -21.50 3.18 -9.24
C GLU A 90 -21.53 4.50 -10.04
N ARG A 91 -22.26 5.51 -9.52
CA ARG A 91 -22.46 6.80 -10.21
C ARG A 91 -22.34 8.00 -9.25
N PRO A 92 -21.14 8.32 -8.74
CA PRO A 92 -20.93 9.52 -7.95
C PRO A 92 -21.17 10.78 -8.77
N LYS A 93 -21.66 11.85 -8.13
CA LYS A 93 -21.80 13.17 -8.77
C LYS A 93 -20.48 13.94 -8.65
N SER A 94 -19.98 14.43 -9.77
CA SER A 94 -18.87 15.40 -9.79
C SER A 94 -19.41 16.83 -9.71
N VAL A 95 -18.64 17.71 -9.09
CA VAL A 95 -18.94 19.14 -8.95
C VAL A 95 -17.69 19.96 -9.18
N THR A 96 -17.86 21.20 -9.64
CA THR A 96 -16.75 22.14 -9.83
C THR A 96 -16.52 22.97 -8.57
N MET A 97 -15.36 23.62 -8.47
CA MET A 97 -15.10 24.60 -7.40
C MET A 97 -16.14 25.72 -7.38
N GLY A 98 -16.54 26.23 -8.55
CA GLY A 98 -17.58 27.26 -8.63
C GLY A 98 -18.95 26.79 -8.10
N TRP A 99 -19.30 25.52 -8.32
CA TRP A 99 -20.49 24.92 -7.71
C TRP A 99 -20.37 24.89 -6.19
N LEU A 100 -19.21 24.47 -5.65
CA LEU A 100 -18.95 24.42 -4.21
C LEU A 100 -18.99 25.81 -3.56
N GLU A 101 -18.33 26.81 -4.14
CA GLU A 101 -18.36 28.19 -3.63
C GLU A 101 -19.78 28.75 -3.58
N ASN A 102 -20.55 28.55 -4.66
CA ASN A 102 -21.93 28.99 -4.73
C ASN A 102 -22.82 28.25 -3.72
N HIS A 103 -22.56 26.97 -3.48
CA HIS A 103 -23.28 26.18 -2.49
C HIS A 103 -23.01 26.68 -1.06
N CYS A 104 -21.74 26.90 -0.70
CA CYS A 104 -21.35 27.43 0.61
C CYS A 104 -21.90 28.84 0.85
N LYS A 105 -21.82 29.73 -0.15
CA LYS A 105 -22.35 31.11 -0.06
C LYS A 105 -23.86 31.12 0.20
N LYS A 106 -24.62 30.25 -0.48
CA LYS A 106 -26.06 30.10 -0.25
C LYS A 106 -26.38 29.55 1.14
N ALA A 107 -25.60 28.58 1.62
CA ALA A 107 -25.76 28.03 2.96
C ALA A 107 -25.45 29.05 4.07
N SER A 108 -24.49 29.96 3.86
CA SER A 108 -24.16 31.03 4.82
C SER A 108 -25.17 32.19 4.88
N SER A 109 -26.01 32.34 3.84
CA SER A 109 -27.04 33.39 3.77
C SER A 109 -28.42 32.94 4.25
N SER A 110 -28.53 31.70 4.75
CA SER A 110 -29.75 31.08 5.32
C SER A 110 -29.60 30.96 6.82
#